data_AF-A0A661FTH6-F1
#
_entry.id   AF-A0A661FTH6-F1
#
_cell.length_a   1.000
_cell.length_b   1.000
_cell.length_c   1.000
_cell.angle_alpha   90.00
_cell.angle_beta   90.00
_cell.angle_gamma   90.00
#
_symmetry.space_group_name_H-M   'P 1'
#
loop_
_entity.id
_entity.type
_entity.pdbx_description
1 polymer ?
#
loop_
_entity_poly.entity_id
_entity_poly.type
_entity_poly.pdbx_seq_one_letter_code
_entity_poly.pdbx_strand_id
1 'polypeptide(L)'
;MMRYLAPLVIFAIMIPVFMVGLKRDPTMLPSPFLDKPAPEFELPKLKDLSQTVSNKDYAGQVALVNVWATWCVGCRQEHEFLIRLSQENPLPIYGLNWRDRREDGLAWLQQLGDPYVASGYDADG
;
A
#
# COMPACT_ATOMS: atom_id res chain seq x y z
N MET A 1 -30.14 -40.26 22.75
CA MET A 1 -28.78 -40.62 22.26
C MET A 1 -28.27 -39.70 21.16
N MET A 2 -28.96 -39.56 20.01
CA MET A 2 -28.47 -38.77 18.85
C MET A 2 -28.12 -37.29 19.14
N ARG A 3 -28.86 -36.63 20.06
CA ARG A 3 -28.63 -35.22 20.43
C ARG A 3 -27.28 -34.97 21.13
N TYR A 4 -26.70 -35.97 21.79
CA TYR A 4 -25.41 -35.87 22.47
C TYR A 4 -24.23 -36.11 21.51
N LEU A 5 -24.47 -36.68 20.33
CA LEU A 5 -23.46 -36.90 19.30
C LEU A 5 -23.30 -35.70 18.35
N ALA A 6 -24.31 -34.82 18.28
CA ALA A 6 -24.30 -33.67 17.38
C ALA A 6 -23.10 -32.72 17.61
N PRO A 7 -22.70 -32.36 18.85
CA PRO A 7 -21.51 -31.54 19.07
C PRO A 7 -20.21 -32.19 18.56
N LEU A 8 -20.11 -33.52 18.69
CA LEU A 8 -18.92 -34.28 18.28
C LEU A 8 -18.80 -34.37 16.75
N VAL A 9 -19.93 -34.52 16.05
CA VAL A 9 -19.98 -34.48 14.58
C VAL A 9 -19.60 -33.09 14.06
N ILE A 10 -20.11 -32.02 14.67
CA ILE A 10 -19.74 -30.65 14.31
C ILE A 10 -18.24 -30.43 14.51
N PHE A 11 -17.69 -30.83 15.65
CA PHE A 11 -16.25 -30.73 15.92
C PHE A 11 -15.42 -31.50 14.88
N ALA A 12 -15.83 -32.72 14.54
CA ALA A 12 -15.16 -33.53 13.52
C ALA A 12 -15.18 -32.89 12.12
N ILE A 13 -16.25 -32.15 11.77
CA ILE A 13 -16.34 -31.40 10.50
C ILE A 13 -15.49 -30.12 10.54
N MET A 14 -15.38 -29.45 11.69
CA MET A 14 -14.57 -28.23 11.81
C MET A 14 -13.07 -28.50 11.67
N ILE A 15 -12.58 -29.67 12.12
CA ILE A 15 -11.15 -30.05 12.01
C ILE A 15 -10.62 -29.95 10.57
N PRO A 16 -11.20 -30.62 9.54
CA PRO A 16 -10.70 -30.51 8.18
C PRO A 16 -10.84 -29.10 7.61
N VAL A 17 -11.89 -28.35 7.96
CA VAL A 17 -12.07 -26.95 7.54
C VAL A 17 -10.92 -26.07 8.05
N PHE A 18 -10.60 -26.16 9.34
CA PHE A 18 -9.48 -25.44 9.92
C PHE A 18 -8.13 -25.91 9.38
N MET A 19 -7.93 -27.21 9.16
CA MET A 19 -6.70 -27.71 8.56
C MET A 19 -6.46 -27.17 7.15
N VAL A 20 -7.52 -26.99 6.34
CA VAL A 20 -7.41 -26.34 5.03
C VAL A 20 -7.04 -24.87 5.18
N GLY A 21 -7.62 -24.17 6.16
CA GLY A 21 -7.26 -22.79 6.49
C GLY A 21 -5.80 -22.62 6.92
N LEU A 22 -5.31 -23.47 7.83
CA LEU A 22 -3.93 -23.42 8.35
C LEU A 22 -2.86 -23.74 7.30
N LYS A 23 -3.21 -24.50 6.25
CA LYS A 23 -2.29 -24.86 5.16
C LYS A 23 -2.20 -23.79 4.06
N ARG A 24 -3.01 -22.73 4.11
CA ARG A 24 -2.87 -21.63 3.15
C ARG A 24 -1.67 -20.78 3.49
N ASP A 25 -0.89 -20.45 2.48
CA ASP A 25 0.28 -19.58 2.62
C ASP A 25 -0.18 -18.15 2.93
N PRO A 26 0.11 -17.60 4.11
CA PRO A 26 -0.29 -16.25 4.50
C PRO A 26 0.50 -15.17 3.76
N THR A 27 1.57 -15.53 3.03
CA THR A 27 2.41 -14.58 2.29
C THR A 27 1.93 -14.32 0.86
N MET A 28 1.04 -15.17 0.33
CA MET A 28 0.43 -14.94 -0.98
C MET A 28 -0.69 -13.90 -0.89
N LEU A 29 -0.39 -12.68 -1.32
CA LEU A 29 -1.34 -11.58 -1.50
C LEU A 29 -1.55 -11.34 -3.01
N PRO A 30 -2.45 -12.08 -3.67
CA PRO A 30 -2.72 -11.88 -5.10
C PRO A 30 -3.31 -10.49 -5.33
N SER A 31 -2.64 -9.67 -6.14
CA SER A 31 -3.15 -8.36 -6.51
C SER A 31 -4.38 -8.50 -7.41
N PRO A 32 -5.54 -7.92 -7.04
CA PRO A 32 -6.73 -7.94 -7.88
C PRO A 32 -6.63 -7.03 -9.11
N PHE A 33 -5.53 -6.26 -9.24
CA PHE A 33 -5.31 -5.24 -10.27
C PHE A 33 -4.26 -5.61 -11.32
N LEU A 34 -3.76 -6.85 -11.33
CA LEU A 34 -2.91 -7.32 -12.43
C LEU A 34 -3.67 -7.23 -13.77
N ASP A 35 -3.00 -6.70 -14.78
CA ASP A 35 -3.50 -6.48 -16.15
C ASP A 35 -4.76 -5.60 -16.25
N LYS A 36 -5.03 -4.79 -15.22
CA LYS A 36 -6.10 -3.79 -15.22
C LYS A 36 -5.53 -2.38 -15.32
N PRO A 37 -6.26 -1.42 -15.91
CA PRO A 37 -5.86 -0.02 -15.84
C PRO A 37 -5.75 0.43 -14.38
N ALA A 38 -4.76 1.27 -14.08
CA ALA A 38 -4.65 1.90 -12.77
C ALA A 38 -5.91 2.73 -12.47
N PRO A 39 -6.49 2.65 -11.26
CA PRO A 39 -7.69 3.40 -10.90
C PRO A 39 -7.48 4.91 -11.04
N GLU A 40 -8.38 5.60 -11.75
CA GLU A 40 -8.28 7.05 -11.93
C GLU A 40 -8.39 7.79 -10.58
N PHE A 41 -7.47 8.73 -10.35
CA PHE A 41 -7.49 9.66 -9.23
C PHE A 41 -6.92 11.01 -9.66
N GLU A 42 -7.25 12.03 -8.88
CA GLU A 42 -6.60 13.32 -8.90
C GLU A 42 -6.54 13.83 -7.46
N LEU A 43 -5.34 14.04 -6.95
CA LEU A 43 -5.10 14.41 -5.56
C LEU A 43 -4.24 15.67 -5.48
N PRO A 44 -4.46 16.55 -4.48
CA PRO A 44 -3.57 17.67 -4.24
C PRO A 44 -2.16 17.16 -3.89
N LYS A 45 -1.11 17.85 -4.32
CA LYS A 45 0.26 17.48 -3.94
C LYS A 45 0.51 17.82 -2.48
N LEU A 46 1.20 16.92 -1.77
CA LEU A 46 1.56 17.09 -0.36
C LEU A 46 2.29 18.41 -0.10
N LYS A 47 3.27 18.76 -0.95
CA LYS A 47 4.07 19.99 -0.81
C LYS A 47 3.29 21.27 -1.13
N ASP A 48 2.43 21.22 -2.12
CA ASP A 48 1.68 22.38 -2.61
C ASP A 48 0.26 21.95 -3.00
N LEU A 49 -0.71 22.29 -2.15
CA LEU A 49 -2.11 21.90 -2.33
C LEU A 49 -2.80 22.61 -3.51
N SER A 50 -2.17 23.64 -4.09
CA SER A 50 -2.69 24.29 -5.30
C SER A 50 -2.40 23.49 -6.58
N GLN A 51 -1.50 22.52 -6.51
CA GLN A 51 -1.15 21.62 -7.61
C GLN A 51 -1.74 20.24 -7.36
N THR A 52 -2.05 19.54 -8.45
CA THR A 52 -2.53 18.16 -8.39
C THR A 52 -1.53 17.17 -8.97
N VAL A 53 -1.67 15.91 -8.56
CA VAL A 53 -1.04 14.75 -9.17
C VAL A 53 -2.11 13.72 -9.48
N SER A 54 -1.99 13.06 -10.62
CA SER A 54 -2.96 12.10 -11.15
C SER A 54 -2.23 10.98 -11.91
N ASN A 55 -2.98 9.95 -12.29
CA ASN A 55 -2.47 8.86 -13.13
C ASN A 55 -1.93 9.34 -14.48
N LYS A 56 -2.39 10.50 -14.95
CA LYS A 56 -1.99 11.07 -16.24
C LYS A 56 -0.54 11.53 -16.22
N ASP A 57 0.00 11.87 -15.05
CA ASP A 57 1.38 12.37 -14.91
C ASP A 57 2.45 11.29 -15.19
N TYR A 58 2.05 10.02 -15.13
CA TYR A 58 2.93 8.89 -15.45
C TYR A 58 2.33 7.93 -16.48
N ALA A 59 1.28 8.36 -17.19
CA ALA A 59 0.73 7.58 -18.29
C ALA A 59 1.75 7.42 -19.43
N GLY A 60 1.85 6.22 -19.99
CA GLY A 60 2.73 5.92 -21.12
C GLY A 60 4.19 5.59 -20.76
N GLN A 61 4.54 5.59 -19.47
CA GLN A 61 5.84 5.14 -18.98
C GLN A 61 5.68 4.17 -17.81
N VAL A 62 6.71 3.37 -17.54
CA VAL A 62 6.75 2.55 -16.33
C VAL A 62 7.07 3.46 -15.15
N ALA A 63 6.26 3.40 -14.10
CA ALA A 63 6.44 4.19 -12.88
C ALA A 63 6.14 3.33 -11.65
N LEU A 64 6.79 3.65 -10.53
CA LEU A 64 6.49 3.06 -9.23
C LEU A 64 5.59 4.02 -8.46
N VAL A 65 4.42 3.53 -8.03
CA VAL A 65 3.53 4.26 -7.13
C VAL A 65 3.66 3.65 -5.75
N ASN A 66 4.16 4.43 -4.80
CA ASN A 66 4.38 4.02 -3.41
C ASN A 66 3.33 4.67 -2.51
N VAL A 67 2.53 3.85 -1.84
CA VAL A 67 1.56 4.31 -0.83
C VAL A 67 2.26 4.31 0.52
N TRP A 68 2.28 5.47 1.19
CA TRP A 68 3.06 5.65 2.40
C TRP A 68 2.37 6.56 3.41
N ALA A 69 2.77 6.46 4.67
CA ALA A 69 2.32 7.33 5.74
C ALA A 69 3.36 7.37 6.88
N THR A 70 3.37 8.43 7.67
CA THR A 70 4.33 8.56 8.78
C THR A 70 4.10 7.56 9.91
N TRP A 71 2.87 7.09 10.10
CA TRP A 71 2.51 6.07 11.10
C TRP A 71 2.84 4.64 10.63
N CYS A 72 3.22 4.46 9.36
CA CYS A 72 3.51 3.15 8.77
C CYS A 72 4.96 2.72 9.05
N VAL A 73 5.13 1.76 9.96
CA VAL A 73 6.46 1.23 10.35
C VAL A 73 7.19 0.58 9.17
N GLY A 74 6.46 -0.10 8.27
CA GLY A 74 7.03 -0.69 7.06
C GLY A 74 7.58 0.38 6.10
N CYS A 75 6.84 1.47 5.94
CA CYS A 75 7.23 2.61 5.11
C CYS A 75 8.52 3.25 5.62
N ARG A 76 8.72 3.31 6.95
CA ARG A 76 9.99 3.77 7.54
C ARG A 76 11.18 2.90 7.14
N GLN A 77 11.00 1.58 7.13
CA GLN A 77 12.05 0.62 6.76
C GLN A 77 12.33 0.63 5.26
N GLU A 78 11.31 0.85 4.45
CA GLU A 78 11.39 0.91 2.98
C GLU A 78 12.05 2.22 2.49
N HIS A 79 11.88 3.34 3.21
CA HIS A 79 12.27 4.68 2.75
C HIS A 79 13.73 4.78 2.30
N GLU A 80 14.66 4.18 3.04
CA GLU A 80 16.09 4.22 2.68
C GLU A 80 16.36 3.55 1.34
N PHE A 81 15.66 2.46 1.04
CA PHE A 81 15.74 1.79 -0.26
C PHE A 81 15.16 2.67 -1.36
N LEU A 82 14.02 3.34 -1.14
CA LEU A 82 13.43 4.25 -2.13
C LEU A 82 14.35 5.44 -2.45
N ILE A 83 15.06 5.97 -1.46
CA ILE A 83 16.07 7.02 -1.67
C ILE A 83 17.22 6.53 -2.54
N ARG A 84 17.73 5.31 -2.30
CA ARG A 84 18.78 4.73 -3.15
C ARG A 84 18.27 4.48 -4.57
N LEU A 85 17.06 3.95 -4.69
CA LEU A 85 16.42 3.69 -5.99
C LEU A 85 16.20 5.00 -6.77
N SER A 86 15.78 6.08 -6.11
CA SER A 86 15.60 7.38 -6.76
C SER A 86 16.92 8.01 -7.22
N GLN A 87 18.04 7.69 -6.57
CA GLN A 87 19.37 8.13 -6.98
C GLN A 87 19.89 7.38 -8.21
N GLU A 88 19.63 6.07 -8.28
CA GLU A 88 19.92 5.26 -9.47
C GLU A 88 19.01 5.62 -10.66
N ASN A 89 17.83 6.16 -10.35
CA ASN A 89 16.83 6.67 -11.29
C ASN A 89 16.46 5.68 -12.43
N PRO A 90 16.20 4.39 -12.15
CA PRO A 90 15.78 3.44 -13.19
C PRO A 90 14.36 3.70 -13.68
N LEU A 91 13.53 4.37 -12.87
CA LEU A 91 12.14 4.71 -13.14
C LEU A 91 11.66 5.81 -12.16
N PRO A 92 10.66 6.63 -12.55
CA PRO A 92 10.10 7.65 -11.67
C PRO A 92 9.26 7.05 -10.55
N ILE A 93 9.44 7.57 -9.34
CA ILE A 93 8.70 7.16 -8.14
C ILE A 93 7.69 8.26 -7.78
N TYR A 94 6.41 7.88 -7.68
CA TYR A 94 5.32 8.74 -7.23
C TYR A 94 4.84 8.28 -5.86
N GLY A 95 4.63 9.23 -4.95
CA GLY A 95 4.12 8.96 -3.61
C GLY A 95 2.60 9.16 -3.53
N LEU A 96 1.93 8.37 -2.70
CA LEU A 96 0.57 8.62 -2.23
C LEU A 96 0.61 8.62 -0.70
N ASN A 97 0.55 9.82 -0.12
CA ASN A 97 0.53 10.00 1.33
C ASN A 97 -0.89 9.74 1.83
N TRP A 98 -1.10 8.55 2.41
CA TRP A 98 -2.42 7.99 2.67
C TRP A 98 -2.82 8.11 4.14
N ARG A 99 -3.95 8.76 4.39
CA ARG A 99 -4.56 8.94 5.72
C ARG A 99 -3.54 9.37 6.76
N ASP A 100 -2.81 10.42 6.43
CA ASP A 100 -1.71 10.92 7.23
C ASP A 100 -1.94 12.39 7.57
N ARG A 101 -1.20 12.90 8.56
CA ARG A 101 -1.17 14.34 8.82
C ARG A 101 -0.18 14.99 7.87
N ARG A 102 -0.64 15.98 7.11
CA ARG A 102 0.19 16.68 6.12
C ARG A 102 1.50 17.20 6.71
N GLU A 103 1.43 17.81 7.90
CA GLU A 103 2.60 18.36 8.59
C GLU A 103 3.65 17.29 8.91
N ASP A 104 3.23 16.09 9.32
CA ASP A 104 4.13 14.98 9.61
C ASP A 104 4.75 14.45 8.31
N GLY A 105 3.95 14.31 7.26
CA GLY A 105 4.44 13.88 5.94
C GLY A 105 5.47 14.85 5.37
N LEU A 106 5.25 16.17 5.52
CA LEU A 106 6.23 17.18 5.11
C LEU A 106 7.51 17.10 5.93
N ALA A 107 7.39 16.98 7.27
CA ALA A 107 8.53 16.83 8.15
C ALA A 107 9.35 15.57 7.83
N TRP A 108 8.68 14.46 7.50
CA TRP A 108 9.30 13.21 7.08
C TRP A 108 10.19 13.40 5.85
N LEU A 109 9.63 13.98 4.77
CA LEU A 109 10.38 14.20 3.53
C LEU A 109 11.52 15.21 3.72
N GLN A 110 11.34 16.19 4.60
CA GLN A 110 12.40 17.14 4.94
C GLN A 110 13.55 16.48 5.72
N GLN A 111 13.24 15.59 6.67
CA GLN A 111 14.24 14.96 7.55
C GLN A 111 14.96 13.78 6.90
N LEU A 112 14.26 12.99 6.10
CA LEU A 112 14.75 11.73 5.56
C LEU A 112 15.15 11.80 4.08
N GLY A 113 14.88 12.95 3.45
CA GLY A 113 14.97 13.11 2.01
C GLY A 113 13.69 12.66 1.31
N ASP A 114 13.56 13.13 0.07
CA ASP A 114 12.38 12.90 -0.76
C ASP A 114 12.75 12.10 -2.01
N PRO A 115 12.32 10.83 -2.11
CA PRO A 115 12.57 10.01 -3.29
C PRO A 115 11.56 10.26 -4.42
N TYR A 116 10.50 11.06 -4.18
CA TYR A 116 9.35 11.15 -5.05
C TYR A 116 9.44 12.32 -6.04
N VAL A 117 9.03 12.09 -7.28
CA VAL A 117 8.80 13.15 -8.28
C VAL A 117 7.67 14.08 -7.81
N ALA A 118 6.59 13.48 -7.33
CA ALA A 118 5.50 14.13 -6.63
C ALA A 118 4.86 13.15 -5.65
N SER A 119 4.32 13.66 -4.55
CA SER A 119 3.49 12.88 -3.64
C SER A 119 2.09 13.49 -3.57
N GLY A 120 1.06 12.71 -3.86
CA GLY A 120 -0.34 13.08 -3.60
C GLY A 120 -0.64 13.05 -2.10
N TYR A 121 -1.54 13.90 -1.64
CA TYR A 121 -2.04 13.92 -0.26
C TYR A 121 -3.48 13.42 -0.24
N ASP A 122 -3.67 12.22 0.28
CA ASP A 122 -4.94 11.53 0.35
C ASP A 122 -5.41 11.42 1.81
N ALA A 123 -6.06 12.48 2.29
CA ALA A 123 -6.48 12.57 3.69
C ALA A 123 -7.62 11.60 4.04
N ASP A 124 -8.51 11.33 3.09
CA ASP A 124 -9.75 10.59 3.32
C ASP A 124 -9.63 9.10 2.93
N GLY A 125 -8.72 8.78 2.02
CA GLY A 125 -8.32 7.42 1.64
C GLY A 125 -9.30 6.65 0.78
#